data_AF-A0A350ML96-F1
#
_entry.id   AF-A0A350ML96-F1
#
_cell.length_a   1.000
_cell.length_b   1.000
_cell.length_c   1.000
_cell.angle_alpha   90.00
_cell.angle_beta   90.00
_cell.angle_gamma   90.00
#
_symmetry.space_group_name_H-M   'P 1'
#
loop_
_entity.id
_entity.type
_entity.pdbx_description
1 polymer ?
#
loop_
_entity_poly.entity_id
_entity_poly.type
_entity_poly.pdbx_seq_one_letter_code
_entity_poly.pdbx_strand_id
1 'polypeptide(L)'
;MDKKTRDFIEETTDLLPIPTGSFLHRERAPNGMYFMTLRLPNGDSDFALEEWWKNPNKPAKKDKDPPKHTGGKQPYVMLMTKEVEKLGKEGVKNVAELVGHLSLLGDYIEWNTGKLINKRTKKPLKYKEVLTIFKCGNKKLNRLLKDMKEYELIFATDSGYCVSPRFVKKGRTKKQEGN
;
A
#
# COMPACT_ATOMS: atom_id res chain seq x y z
N MET A 1 -7.02 -24.12 31.72
CA MET A 1 -6.94 -24.81 30.41
C MET A 1 -7.20 -26.28 30.67
N ASP A 2 -8.16 -26.89 29.98
CA ASP A 2 -8.48 -28.31 30.19
C ASP A 2 -7.38 -29.21 29.59
N LYS A 3 -7.37 -30.49 30.03
CA LYS A 3 -6.36 -31.47 29.62
C LYS A 3 -6.33 -31.70 28.12
N LYS A 4 -7.49 -31.77 27.45
CA LYS A 4 -7.55 -32.06 26.01
C LYS A 4 -7.00 -30.89 25.18
N THR A 5 -7.32 -29.67 25.58
CA THR A 5 -6.74 -28.46 24.98
C THR A 5 -5.22 -28.43 25.15
N ARG A 6 -4.73 -28.82 26.33
CA ARG A 6 -3.28 -28.93 26.60
C ARG A 6 -2.61 -29.96 25.70
N ASP A 7 -3.16 -31.16 25.66
CA ASP A 7 -2.64 -32.26 24.87
C ASP A 7 -2.57 -31.88 23.37
N PHE A 8 -3.60 -31.16 22.87
CA PHE A 8 -3.61 -30.68 21.49
C PHE A 8 -2.53 -29.62 21.22
N ILE A 9 -2.30 -28.69 22.15
CA ILE A 9 -1.28 -27.65 22.04
C ILE A 9 0.14 -28.24 22.13
N GLU A 10 0.35 -29.20 23.02
CA GLU A 10 1.62 -29.92 23.22
C GLU A 10 1.87 -30.99 22.15
N GLU A 11 0.99 -31.07 21.15
CA GLU A 11 1.10 -31.98 20.01
C GLU A 11 1.04 -33.48 20.38
N THR A 12 0.43 -33.80 21.52
CA THR A 12 0.24 -35.19 21.98
C THR A 12 -1.06 -35.82 21.48
N THR A 13 -1.99 -35.00 20.96
CA THR A 13 -3.18 -35.44 20.20
C THR A 13 -3.43 -34.53 19.01
N ASP A 14 -3.94 -35.09 17.92
CA ASP A 14 -4.32 -34.40 16.69
C ASP A 14 -5.81 -34.04 16.60
N LEU A 15 -6.58 -34.40 17.62
CA LEU A 15 -8.00 -34.11 17.70
C LEU A 15 -8.34 -33.41 19.02
N LEU A 16 -8.97 -32.24 18.92
CA LEU A 16 -9.51 -31.48 20.03
C LEU A 16 -11.05 -31.43 19.92
N PRO A 17 -11.78 -32.18 20.75
CA PRO A 17 -13.23 -32.09 20.79
C PRO A 17 -13.66 -30.77 21.43
N ILE A 18 -14.62 -30.09 20.83
CA ILE A 18 -15.22 -28.85 21.31
C ILE A 18 -16.60 -29.20 21.91
N PRO A 19 -17.00 -28.60 23.05
CA PRO A 19 -18.23 -28.96 23.76
C PRO A 19 -19.53 -28.94 22.93
N THR A 20 -19.54 -28.22 21.80
CA THR A 20 -20.67 -28.11 20.86
C THR A 20 -20.82 -29.32 19.93
N GLY A 21 -20.05 -30.39 20.13
CA GLY A 21 -20.01 -31.56 19.23
C GLY A 21 -19.12 -31.34 17.99
N SER A 22 -18.54 -30.15 17.85
CA SER A 22 -17.54 -29.83 16.85
C SER A 22 -16.17 -30.39 17.25
N PHE A 23 -15.23 -30.49 16.32
CA PHE A 23 -13.86 -30.82 16.66
C PHE A 23 -12.87 -30.11 15.74
N LEU A 24 -11.70 -29.82 16.31
CA LEU A 24 -10.56 -29.30 15.60
C LEU A 24 -9.57 -30.43 15.34
N HIS A 25 -9.27 -30.68 14.07
CA HIS A 25 -8.32 -31.69 13.62
C HIS A 25 -7.04 -31.04 13.11
N ARG A 26 -5.90 -31.71 13.31
CA ARG A 26 -4.60 -31.33 12.78
C ARG A 26 -3.98 -32.50 12.03
N GLU A 27 -3.53 -32.25 10.80
CA GLU A 27 -2.71 -33.20 10.05
C GLU A 27 -1.33 -32.62 9.76
N ARG A 28 -0.26 -33.42 9.95
CA ARG A 28 1.11 -33.00 9.65
C ARG A 28 1.51 -33.41 8.24
N ALA A 29 1.71 -32.44 7.37
CA ALA A 29 2.20 -32.67 6.02
C ALA A 29 3.70 -33.01 5.99
N PRO A 30 4.22 -33.65 4.92
CA PRO A 30 5.64 -34.01 4.80
C PRO A 30 6.61 -32.82 4.92
N ASN A 31 6.16 -31.61 4.58
CA ASN A 31 6.95 -30.37 4.69
C ASN A 31 6.96 -29.79 6.12
N GLY A 32 6.40 -30.50 7.10
CA GLY A 32 6.33 -30.07 8.50
C GLY A 32 5.27 -29.01 8.80
N MET A 33 4.40 -28.66 7.82
CA MET A 33 3.25 -27.80 8.06
C MET A 33 2.08 -28.57 8.64
N TYR A 34 1.22 -27.86 9.37
CA TYR A 34 -0.05 -28.38 9.86
C TYR A 34 -1.19 -27.93 8.97
N PHE A 35 -1.97 -28.88 8.49
CA PHE A 35 -3.28 -28.62 7.94
C PHE A 35 -4.30 -28.72 9.08
N MET A 36 -5.00 -27.63 9.34
CA MET A 36 -5.98 -27.51 10.41
C MET A 36 -7.37 -27.55 9.79
N THR A 37 -8.26 -28.34 10.39
CA THR A 37 -9.66 -28.44 9.94
C THR A 37 -10.60 -28.29 11.12
N LEU A 38 -11.47 -27.29 11.08
CA LEU A 38 -12.57 -27.17 12.03
C LEU A 38 -13.80 -27.85 11.43
N ARG A 39 -14.29 -28.92 12.08
CA ARG A 39 -15.45 -29.68 11.61
C ARG A 39 -16.66 -29.48 12.51
N LEU A 40 -17.82 -29.34 11.87
CA LEU A 40 -19.12 -29.26 12.53
C LEU A 40 -19.91 -30.55 12.29
N PRO A 41 -20.68 -31.02 13.29
CA PRO A 41 -21.61 -32.13 13.09
C PRO A 41 -22.79 -31.70 12.21
N ASN A 42 -23.23 -32.59 11.33
CA ASN A 42 -24.40 -32.45 10.47
C ASN A 42 -25.12 -33.80 10.34
N GLY A 43 -26.01 -34.08 11.31
CA GLY A 43 -26.66 -35.39 11.42
C GLY A 43 -25.63 -36.50 11.67
N ASP A 44 -25.66 -37.54 10.82
CA ASP A 44 -24.73 -38.69 10.86
C ASP A 44 -23.39 -38.40 10.15
N SER A 45 -23.18 -37.19 9.67
CA SER A 45 -21.99 -36.76 8.92
C SER A 45 -21.34 -35.52 9.56
N ASP A 46 -20.12 -35.21 9.14
CA ASP A 46 -19.44 -33.97 9.47
C ASP A 46 -19.07 -33.19 8.20
N PHE A 47 -18.90 -31.87 8.33
CA PHE A 47 -18.34 -31.06 7.24
C PHE A 47 -17.30 -30.09 7.77
N ALA A 48 -16.34 -29.74 6.92
CA ALA A 48 -15.33 -28.74 7.23
C ALA A 48 -15.95 -27.34 7.14
N LEU A 49 -15.96 -26.61 8.25
CA LEU A 49 -16.35 -25.21 8.31
C LEU A 49 -15.21 -24.30 7.83
N GLU A 50 -14.00 -24.61 8.28
CA GLU A 50 -12.81 -23.84 7.96
C GLU A 50 -11.60 -24.76 7.83
N GLU A 51 -10.76 -24.46 6.84
CA GLU A 51 -9.54 -25.18 6.53
C GLU A 51 -8.40 -24.18 6.35
N TRP A 52 -7.29 -24.38 7.04
CA TRP A 52 -6.15 -23.50 6.90
C TRP A 52 -4.83 -24.20 7.20
N TRP A 53 -3.76 -23.63 6.64
CA TRP A 53 -2.41 -24.08 6.90
C TRP A 53 -1.75 -23.28 8.02
N LYS A 54 -1.16 -23.98 9.00
CA LYS A 54 -0.39 -23.41 10.11
C LYS A 54 1.05 -23.91 10.02
N ASN A 55 2.01 -23.00 10.11
CA ASN A 55 3.42 -23.36 10.22
C ASN A 55 3.80 -23.40 11.72
N PRO A 56 4.07 -24.58 12.31
CA PRO A 56 4.41 -24.70 13.74
C PRO A 56 5.76 -24.09 14.08
N ASN A 57 6.69 -24.08 13.14
CA ASN A 57 8.03 -23.52 13.31
C ASN A 57 8.04 -21.99 13.14
N LYS A 58 6.92 -21.38 12.76
CA LYS A 58 6.82 -19.93 12.68
C LYS A 58 6.66 -19.42 14.11
N PRO A 59 7.63 -18.65 14.65
CA PRO A 59 7.46 -18.08 15.98
C PRO A 59 6.14 -17.30 16.01
N ALA A 60 5.36 -17.50 17.08
CA ALA A 60 4.20 -16.66 17.35
C ALA A 60 4.67 -15.22 17.17
N LYS A 61 4.04 -14.48 16.24
CA LYS A 61 4.37 -13.07 16.08
C LYS A 61 4.25 -12.47 17.47
N LYS A 62 5.34 -11.92 18.00
CA LYS A 62 5.21 -11.06 19.17
C LYS A 62 4.22 -10.00 18.72
N ASP A 63 3.16 -9.71 19.48
CA ASP A 63 2.17 -8.68 19.12
C ASP A 63 2.79 -7.29 18.83
N LYS A 64 4.09 -7.14 19.13
CA LYS A 64 4.92 -5.97 18.88
C LYS A 64 5.62 -5.95 17.51
N ASP A 65 5.60 -7.02 16.72
CA ASP A 65 6.19 -6.99 15.38
C ASP A 65 5.21 -6.28 14.43
N PRO A 66 5.51 -5.04 13.99
CA PRO A 66 4.64 -4.34 13.08
C PRO A 66 4.47 -5.19 11.81
N PRO A 67 3.26 -5.22 11.21
CA PRO A 67 3.03 -5.98 9.99
C PRO A 67 4.11 -5.63 8.95
N LYS A 68 4.68 -6.67 8.31
CA LYS A 68 5.70 -6.53 7.24
C LYS A 68 5.22 -5.66 6.07
N HIS A 69 3.92 -5.41 6.01
CA HIS A 69 3.32 -4.46 5.11
C HIS A 69 3.05 -3.26 5.99
N THR A 70 3.80 -2.19 5.78
CA THR A 70 3.44 -0.88 6.30
C THR A 70 1.95 -0.71 6.07
N GLY A 71 1.17 -0.58 7.15
CA GLY A 71 -0.04 0.25 7.11
C GLY A 71 0.41 1.64 6.72
N GLY A 72 0.79 1.79 5.44
CA GLY A 72 1.39 2.96 4.89
C GLY A 72 0.34 4.02 4.98
N LYS A 73 0.67 5.13 5.65
CA LYS A 73 -0.19 6.32 5.61
C LYS A 73 -0.53 6.57 4.15
N GLN A 74 -1.80 6.88 3.88
CA GLN A 74 -2.22 7.21 2.54
C GLN A 74 -1.29 8.31 2.00
N PRO A 75 -0.77 8.14 0.78
CA PRO A 75 0.06 9.15 0.17
C PRO A 75 -0.75 10.45 0.02
N TYR A 76 -0.15 11.56 0.41
CA TYR A 76 -0.73 12.89 0.29
C TYR A 76 0.31 13.86 -0.24
N VAL A 77 -0.16 14.93 -0.88
CA VAL A 77 0.66 16.01 -1.42
C VAL A 77 0.33 17.27 -0.63
N MET A 78 1.35 17.97 -0.11
CA MET A 78 1.16 19.31 0.45
C MET A 78 1.46 20.33 -0.65
N LEU A 79 0.42 21.06 -1.04
CA LEU A 79 0.52 22.13 -2.02
C LEU A 79 0.78 23.48 -1.33
N MET A 80 1.65 24.28 -1.94
CA MET A 80 1.97 25.62 -1.47
C MET A 80 0.93 26.61 -2.02
N THR A 81 -0.10 26.92 -1.22
CA THR A 81 -1.24 27.74 -1.65
C THR A 81 -0.85 29.09 -2.22
N LYS A 82 0.15 29.78 -1.63
CA LYS A 82 0.68 31.05 -2.12
C LYS A 82 1.21 30.97 -3.55
N GLU A 83 1.84 29.85 -3.92
CA GLU A 83 2.37 29.65 -5.28
C GLU A 83 1.24 29.36 -6.27
N VAL A 84 0.21 28.62 -5.84
CA VAL A 84 -1.00 28.39 -6.63
C VAL A 84 -1.76 29.70 -6.89
N GLU A 85 -1.92 30.54 -5.87
CA GLU A 85 -2.55 31.86 -5.99
C GLU A 85 -1.77 32.79 -6.94
N LYS A 86 -0.44 32.71 -6.91
CA LYS A 86 0.43 33.50 -7.79
C LYS A 86 0.16 33.19 -9.27
N LEU A 87 -0.03 31.92 -9.64
CA LEU A 87 -0.41 31.55 -11.01
C LEU A 87 -1.73 32.22 -11.44
N GLY A 88 -2.71 32.28 -10.55
CA GLY A 88 -3.98 32.96 -10.81
C GLY A 88 -3.80 34.46 -11.04
N LYS A 89 -2.95 35.11 -10.23
CA LYS A 89 -2.62 36.54 -10.37
C LYS A 89 -1.83 36.85 -11.64
N GLU A 90 -1.04 35.90 -12.13
CA GLU A 90 -0.30 35.99 -13.40
C GLU A 90 -1.20 35.74 -14.64
N GLY A 91 -2.50 35.49 -14.44
CA GLY A 91 -3.47 35.36 -15.53
C GLY A 91 -3.54 33.96 -16.14
N VAL A 92 -2.96 32.95 -15.50
CA VAL A 92 -3.07 31.56 -15.95
C VAL A 92 -4.53 31.11 -15.85
N LYS A 93 -5.15 30.74 -16.98
CA LYS A 93 -6.59 30.46 -17.04
C LYS A 93 -6.98 29.07 -16.51
N ASN A 94 -6.07 28.11 -16.56
CA ASN A 94 -6.32 26.69 -16.26
C ASN A 94 -5.65 26.22 -14.96
N VAL A 95 -5.42 27.10 -13.98
CA VAL A 95 -4.73 26.77 -12.71
C VAL A 95 -5.33 25.55 -12.02
N ALA A 96 -6.66 25.49 -11.89
CA ALA A 96 -7.33 24.36 -11.25
C ALA A 96 -7.06 23.02 -11.97
N GLU A 97 -7.04 23.03 -13.31
CA GLU A 97 -6.71 21.85 -14.11
C GLU A 97 -5.25 21.43 -13.88
N LEU A 98 -4.31 22.38 -13.92
CA LEU A 98 -2.88 22.11 -13.74
C LEU A 98 -2.57 21.55 -12.35
N VAL A 99 -3.13 22.16 -11.30
CA VAL A 99 -2.95 21.73 -9.91
C VAL A 99 -3.65 20.39 -9.64
N GLY A 100 -4.80 20.15 -10.24
CA GLY A 100 -5.48 18.85 -10.18
C GLY A 100 -4.62 17.73 -10.74
N HIS A 101 -4.03 17.95 -11.93
CA HIS A 101 -3.12 16.97 -12.54
C HIS A 101 -1.80 16.81 -11.77
N LEU A 102 -1.26 17.89 -11.20
CA LEU A 102 -0.11 17.81 -10.31
C LEU A 102 -0.39 16.91 -9.10
N SER A 103 -1.61 17.00 -8.54
CA SER A 103 -2.02 16.19 -7.39
C SER A 103 -2.09 14.70 -7.74
N LEU A 104 -2.53 14.35 -8.95
CA LEU A 104 -2.53 12.96 -9.45
C LEU A 104 -1.12 12.37 -9.57
N LEU A 105 -0.11 13.21 -9.78
CA LEU A 105 1.28 12.77 -9.81
C LEU A 105 1.86 12.49 -8.43
N GLY A 106 1.21 12.92 -7.35
CA GLY A 106 1.71 12.82 -5.97
C GLY A 106 2.21 11.44 -5.57
N ASP A 107 1.50 10.42 -6.05
CA ASP A 107 1.85 9.02 -5.83
C ASP A 107 3.16 8.60 -6.49
N TYR A 108 3.51 9.23 -7.58
CA TYR A 108 4.64 8.88 -8.42
C TYR A 108 5.87 9.74 -8.10
N ILE A 109 5.79 10.63 -7.10
CA ILE A 109 6.91 11.47 -6.69
C ILE A 109 7.87 10.68 -5.79
N GLU A 110 9.12 10.58 -6.21
CA GLU A 110 10.23 10.24 -5.34
C GLU A 110 10.58 11.47 -4.48
N TRP A 111 10.10 11.51 -3.24
CA TRP A 111 10.16 12.70 -2.38
C TRP A 111 11.56 13.25 -2.07
N ASN A 112 12.62 12.47 -2.24
CA ASN A 112 13.99 12.95 -2.02
C ASN A 112 14.52 13.74 -3.23
N THR A 113 14.06 13.42 -4.43
CA THR A 113 14.57 13.99 -5.70
C THR A 113 13.52 14.83 -6.44
N GLY A 114 12.24 14.69 -6.08
CA GLY A 114 11.11 15.24 -6.81
C GLY A 114 10.80 14.48 -8.11
N LYS A 115 11.53 13.40 -8.41
CA LYS A 115 11.45 12.70 -9.68
C LYS A 115 10.16 11.90 -9.82
N LEU A 116 9.57 11.92 -11.00
CA LEU A 116 8.41 11.10 -11.35
C LEU A 116 8.84 9.68 -11.72
N ILE A 117 8.47 8.72 -10.89
CA ILE A 117 8.86 7.32 -11.01
C ILE A 117 7.66 6.37 -10.95
N ASN A 118 7.78 5.23 -11.61
CA ASN A 118 6.88 4.12 -11.41
C ASN A 118 7.14 3.50 -10.02
N LYS A 119 6.12 3.45 -9.15
CA LYS A 119 6.22 2.93 -7.77
C LYS A 119 6.81 1.51 -7.68
N ARG A 120 6.48 0.65 -8.66
CA ARG A 120 6.87 -0.76 -8.69
C ARG A 120 8.27 -0.96 -9.26
N THR A 121 8.57 -0.35 -10.41
CA THR A 121 9.84 -0.58 -11.12
C THR A 121 10.95 0.37 -10.68
N LYS A 122 10.61 1.46 -9.98
CA LYS A 122 11.51 2.57 -9.61
C LYS A 122 12.16 3.27 -10.81
N LYS A 123 11.69 3.00 -12.03
CA LYS A 123 12.14 3.67 -13.25
C LYS A 123 11.39 4.98 -13.46
N PRO A 124 11.97 5.94 -14.20
CA PRO A 124 11.27 7.18 -14.56
C PRO A 124 9.95 6.90 -15.28
N LEU A 125 8.92 7.69 -15.01
CA LEU A 125 7.64 7.55 -15.70
C LEU A 125 7.79 7.83 -17.20
N LYS A 126 7.31 6.89 -18.02
CA LYS A 126 7.23 7.03 -19.46
C LYS A 126 5.96 7.77 -19.86
N TYR A 127 5.97 8.38 -21.05
CA TYR A 127 4.81 9.08 -21.60
C TYR A 127 3.51 8.27 -21.56
N LYS A 128 3.56 6.98 -21.94
CA LYS A 128 2.39 6.08 -21.90
C LYS A 128 1.82 5.93 -20.49
N GLU A 129 2.67 5.90 -19.46
CA GLU A 129 2.23 5.78 -18.07
C GLU A 129 1.59 7.09 -17.61
N VAL A 130 2.18 8.25 -17.95
CA VAL A 130 1.59 9.56 -17.66
C VAL A 130 0.22 9.71 -18.31
N LEU A 131 0.07 9.25 -19.55
CA LEU A 131 -1.21 9.21 -20.26
C LEU A 131 -2.27 8.41 -19.51
N THR A 132 -1.90 7.22 -19.00
CA THR A 132 -2.79 6.39 -18.17
C THR A 132 -3.15 7.07 -16.85
N ILE A 133 -2.20 7.75 -16.21
CA ILE A 133 -2.44 8.47 -14.94
C ILE A 133 -3.42 9.63 -15.16
N PHE A 134 -3.23 10.41 -16.23
CA PHE A 134 -4.03 11.61 -16.51
C PHE A 134 -5.39 11.29 -17.14
N LYS A 135 -5.57 10.06 -17.66
CA LYS A 135 -6.81 9.60 -18.29
C LYS A 135 -7.33 10.56 -19.37
N CYS A 136 -6.42 11.10 -20.18
CA CYS A 136 -6.77 12.00 -21.28
C CYS A 136 -6.13 11.58 -22.60
N GLY A 137 -6.57 12.18 -23.72
CA GLY A 137 -5.99 11.92 -25.03
C GLY A 137 -4.62 12.58 -25.23
N ASN A 138 -3.80 12.05 -26.13
CA ASN A 138 -2.42 12.50 -26.40
C ASN A 138 -2.31 14.02 -26.62
N LYS A 139 -3.23 14.61 -27.41
CA LYS A 139 -3.23 16.06 -27.67
C LYS A 139 -3.40 16.87 -26.39
N LYS A 140 -4.29 16.42 -25.49
CA LYS A 140 -4.52 17.07 -24.20
C LYS A 140 -3.32 16.87 -23.28
N LEU A 141 -2.75 15.67 -23.22
CA LEU A 141 -1.55 15.41 -22.42
C LEU A 141 -0.38 16.29 -22.87
N ASN A 142 -0.13 16.41 -24.16
CA ASN A 142 0.95 17.26 -24.68
C ASN A 142 0.76 18.73 -24.30
N ARG A 143 -0.49 19.23 -24.39
CA ARG A 143 -0.83 20.58 -23.91
C ARG A 143 -0.54 20.71 -22.42
N LEU A 144 -1.06 19.79 -21.59
CA LEU A 144 -0.86 19.83 -20.14
C LEU A 144 0.62 19.78 -19.76
N LEU A 145 1.42 18.88 -20.35
CA LEU A 145 2.85 18.82 -20.08
C LEU A 145 3.59 20.06 -20.54
N LYS A 146 3.15 20.71 -21.62
CA LYS A 146 3.70 22.00 -22.05
C LYS A 146 3.39 23.07 -21.01
N ASP A 147 2.12 23.25 -20.66
CA ASP A 147 1.66 24.26 -19.70
C ASP A 147 2.31 24.04 -18.32
N MET A 148 2.38 22.80 -17.84
CA MET A 148 3.01 22.48 -16.55
C MET A 148 4.53 22.77 -16.54
N LYS A 149 5.21 22.69 -17.68
CA LYS A 149 6.61 23.10 -17.80
C LYS A 149 6.76 24.61 -17.89
N GLU A 150 5.90 25.24 -18.68
CA GLU A 150 5.88 26.70 -18.87
C GLU A 150 5.68 27.44 -17.54
N TYR A 151 4.80 26.93 -16.68
CA TYR A 151 4.52 27.50 -15.36
C TYR A 151 5.35 26.86 -14.23
N GLU A 152 6.38 26.08 -14.58
CA GLU A 152 7.34 25.49 -13.63
C GLU A 152 6.70 24.57 -12.56
N LEU A 153 5.57 23.93 -12.83
CA LEU A 153 5.01 22.89 -11.96
C LEU A 153 5.85 21.61 -12.05
N ILE A 154 6.36 21.32 -13.24
CA ILE A 154 7.29 20.22 -13.51
C ILE A 154 8.44 20.72 -14.38
N PHE A 155 9.56 20.00 -14.36
CA PHE A 155 10.68 20.22 -15.26
C PHE A 155 11.14 18.89 -15.86
N ALA A 156 11.64 18.94 -17.09
CA ALA A 156 12.23 17.78 -17.75
C ALA A 156 13.73 17.73 -17.43
N THR A 157 14.23 16.53 -17.19
CA THR A 157 15.65 16.20 -17.06
C THR A 157 15.98 15.09 -18.05
N ASP A 158 17.26 14.84 -18.30
CA ASP A 158 17.72 13.71 -19.12
C ASP A 158 17.19 12.36 -18.61
N SER A 159 16.88 12.31 -17.32
CA SER A 159 16.46 11.12 -16.62
C SER A 159 14.93 11.02 -16.45
N GLY A 160 14.14 11.95 -17.00
CA GLY A 160 12.68 12.00 -16.90
C GLY A 160 12.15 13.31 -16.30
N TYR A 161 10.87 13.33 -15.92
CA TYR A 161 10.22 14.50 -15.35
C TYR A 161 10.40 14.58 -13.83
N CYS A 162 10.47 15.79 -13.30
CA CYS A 162 10.51 16.08 -11.87
C CYS A 162 9.47 17.13 -11.51
N VAL A 163 8.91 17.03 -10.30
CA VAL A 163 7.98 18.00 -9.73
C VAL A 163 8.75 19.13 -9.07
N SER A 164 8.29 20.36 -9.27
CA SER A 164 8.88 21.54 -8.67
C SER A 164 8.69 21.58 -7.14
N PRO A 165 9.78 21.73 -6.37
CA PRO A 165 9.70 21.86 -4.91
C PRO A 165 9.04 23.17 -4.47
N ARG A 166 8.87 24.12 -5.40
CA ARG A 166 8.15 25.38 -5.19
C ARG A 166 6.68 25.12 -4.87
N PHE A 167 6.06 24.16 -5.58
CA PHE A 167 4.63 23.88 -5.43
C PHE A 167 4.34 22.75 -4.45
N VAL A 168 5.26 21.79 -4.27
CA VAL A 168 5.01 20.57 -3.51
C VAL A 168 6.06 20.39 -2.41
N LYS A 169 5.61 20.23 -1.16
CA LYS A 169 6.46 19.86 -0.02
C LYS A 169 6.18 18.45 0.47
N LYS A 170 7.25 17.76 0.89
CA LYS A 170 7.16 16.50 1.64
C LYS A 170 6.54 16.81 3.02
N GLY A 171 5.54 16.02 3.41
CA GLY A 171 4.98 16.03 4.76
C GLY A 171 6.08 15.98 5.81
N ARG A 172 6.18 16.99 6.69
CA ARG A 172 7.10 16.94 7.84
C ARG A 172 6.77 15.69 8.65
N THR A 173 7.64 14.69 8.64
CA THR A 173 7.71 13.76 9.76
C THR A 173 8.35 14.57 10.88
N LYS A 174 7.60 14.94 11.91
CA LYS A 174 8.21 15.50 13.13
C LYS A 174 9.25 14.48 13.58
N LYS A 175 10.54 14.79 13.43
CA LYS A 175 11.55 14.18 14.30
C LYS A 175 11.16 14.64 15.70
N GLN A 176 10.90 13.70 16.60
CA GLN A 176 11.02 14.01 18.01
C GLN A 176 12.48 14.43 18.21
N GLU A 177 12.70 15.71 18.39
CA GLU A 177 13.94 16.21 18.97
C GLU A 177 13.96 15.66 20.39
N GLY A 178 14.88 14.74 20.64
CA GLY A 178 15.19 14.33 22.01
C GLY A 178 15.84 15.52 22.70
N ASN A 179 15.15 16.05 23.69
CA ASN A 179 15.75 16.72 24.84
C ASN A 179 15.71 15.75 26.01
#